data_AF-A0A7G8XB35-F1
#
_entry.id   AF-A0A7G8XB35-F1
#
_cell.length_a   1.000
_cell.length_b   1.000
_cell.length_c   1.000
_cell.angle_alpha   90.00
_cell.angle_beta   90.00
_cell.angle_gamma   90.00
#
_symmetry.space_group_name_H-M   'P 1'
#
loop_
_entity.id
_entity.type
_entity.pdbx_description
1 polymer ?
#
loop_
_entity_poly.entity_id
_entity_poly.type
_entity_poly.pdbx_seq_one_letter_code
_entity_poly.pdbx_strand_id
1 'polypeptide(L)'
;MVLAKTEIIESMDHAIKLGKEIERVESALKAMKAELKAFVDNNGPVDTGDVIWDYTVSASWQFDEKGIKEVAQNMVLEGVNPWKMLNITASNLKKIGWDDAVITKMGEKKETRRFASRKK
;
A
#
# COMPACT_ATOMS: atom_id res chain seq x y z
N MET A 1 12.45 18.82 14.39
CA MET A 1 11.86 17.48 14.62
C MET A 1 11.06 17.49 15.92
N VAL A 2 9.72 17.50 15.86
CA VAL A 2 8.89 17.34 17.06
C VAL A 2 8.86 15.85 17.39
N LEU A 3 9.65 15.46 18.38
CA LEU A 3 9.57 14.12 18.97
C LEU A 3 8.26 14.06 19.77
N ALA A 4 7.22 13.45 19.19
CA ALA A 4 6.06 13.05 19.97
C ALA A 4 6.54 12.06 21.03
N LYS A 5 6.56 12.46 22.31
CA LYS A 5 6.80 11.53 23.41
C LYS A 5 5.70 10.49 23.37
N THR A 6 6.05 9.25 23.01
CA THR A 6 5.12 8.14 23.11
C THR A 6 5.06 7.72 24.57
N GLU A 7 3.99 8.10 25.25
CA GLU A 7 3.69 7.63 26.61
C GLU A 7 3.32 6.14 26.57
N ILE A 8 3.69 5.39 27.61
CA ILE A 8 3.34 3.97 27.73
C ILE A 8 1.83 3.85 27.93
N ILE A 9 1.18 2.95 27.19
CA ILE A 9 -0.26 2.70 27.33
C ILE A 9 -0.50 1.80 28.55
N GLU A 10 -0.95 2.39 29.65
CA GLU A 10 -1.14 1.70 30.93
C GLU A 10 -2.57 1.19 31.16
N SER A 11 -3.55 1.60 30.36
CA SER A 11 -4.96 1.20 30.51
C SER A 11 -5.75 1.21 29.20
N MET A 12 -6.89 0.51 29.19
CA MET A 12 -7.81 0.51 28.05
C MET A 12 -8.38 1.92 27.77
N ASP A 13 -8.70 2.69 28.82
CA ASP A 13 -9.16 4.07 28.65
C ASP A 13 -8.08 4.97 28.02
N HIS A 14 -6.81 4.75 28.37
CA HIS A 14 -5.70 5.43 27.72
C HIS A 14 -5.60 5.01 26.24
N ALA A 15 -5.70 3.71 25.93
CA ALA A 15 -5.69 3.22 24.56
C ALA A 15 -6.83 3.82 23.71
N ILE A 16 -8.04 3.94 24.27
CA ILE A 16 -9.19 4.57 23.59
C ILE A 16 -8.92 6.05 23.32
N LYS A 17 -8.38 6.79 24.29
CA LYS A 17 -8.03 8.21 24.12
C LYS A 17 -6.98 8.38 23.02
N LEU A 18 -5.94 7.55 23.04
CA LEU A 18 -4.89 7.59 22.01
C LEU A 18 -5.45 7.26 20.62
N GLY A 19 -6.31 6.25 20.50
CA GLY A 19 -6.96 5.91 19.23
C GLY A 19 -7.77 7.08 18.65
N LYS A 20 -8.55 7.76 19.49
CA LYS A 20 -9.31 8.96 19.06
C LYS A 20 -8.39 10.12 18.66
N GLU A 21 -7.28 10.31 19.36
CA GLU A 21 -6.32 11.36 19.02
C GLU A 21 -5.63 11.06 17.68
N ILE A 22 -5.29 9.80 17.42
CA ILE A 22 -4.78 9.36 16.11
C ILE A 22 -5.80 9.68 15.02
N GLU A 23 -7.07 9.31 15.20
CA GLU A 23 -8.15 9.61 14.23
C GLU A 23 -8.28 11.12 13.96
N ARG A 24 -8.18 11.95 15.00
CA ARG A 24 -8.25 13.41 14.89
C ARG A 24 -7.06 13.97 14.09
N VAL A 25 -5.84 13.54 14.43
CA VAL A 25 -4.61 13.98 13.76
C VAL A 25 -4.56 13.51 12.31
N GLU A 26 -4.95 12.26 12.02
CA GLU A 26 -5.04 11.74 10.65
C GLU A 26 -6.04 12.54 9.81
N SER A 27 -7.19 12.89 10.38
CA SER A 27 -8.21 13.71 9.71
C SER A 27 -7.69 15.11 9.41
N ALA A 28 -7.04 15.76 10.39
CA ALA A 28 -6.43 17.08 10.20
C ALA A 28 -5.32 17.05 9.15
N LEU A 29 -4.43 16.05 9.21
CA LEU A 29 -3.35 15.84 8.23
C LEU A 29 -3.92 15.69 6.81
N LYS A 30 -5.01 14.93 6.65
CA LYS A 30 -5.66 14.75 5.35
C LYS A 30 -6.19 16.08 4.79
N ALA A 31 -6.83 16.90 5.63
CA ALA A 31 -7.32 18.21 5.24
C ALA A 31 -6.17 19.14 4.82
N MET A 32 -5.12 19.24 5.66
CA MET A 32 -3.94 20.08 5.38
C MET A 32 -3.21 19.66 4.09
N LYS A 33 -3.08 18.36 3.82
CA LYS A 33 -2.51 17.86 2.56
C LYS A 33 -3.34 18.23 1.35
N ALA A 34 -4.67 18.25 1.47
CA ALA A 34 -5.55 18.65 0.37
C ALA A 34 -5.36 20.14 0.03
N GLU A 35 -5.25 21.00 1.04
CA GLU A 35 -4.97 22.43 0.85
C GLU A 35 -3.59 22.67 0.22
N LEU A 36 -2.55 22.03 0.75
CA LEU A 36 -1.19 22.15 0.19
C LEU A 36 -1.13 21.64 -1.25
N LYS A 37 -1.81 20.53 -1.55
CA LYS A 37 -1.91 20.00 -2.91
C LYS A 37 -2.57 21.02 -3.84
N ALA A 38 -3.67 21.67 -3.44
CA ALA A 38 -4.34 22.67 -4.25
C ALA A 38 -3.45 23.90 -4.51
N PHE A 39 -2.57 24.25 -3.57
CA PHE A 39 -1.55 25.27 -3.81
C PHE A 39 -0.51 24.80 -4.84
N VAL A 40 0.04 23.59 -4.66
CA VAL A 40 1.04 23.00 -5.58
C VAL A 40 0.50 22.87 -7.00
N ASP A 41 -0.78 22.53 -7.15
CA ASP A 41 -1.47 22.44 -8.45
C ASP A 41 -1.38 23.72 -9.28
N ASN A 42 -1.33 24.89 -8.62
CA ASN A 42 -1.35 26.19 -9.28
C ASN A 42 0.01 26.90 -9.27
N ASN A 43 0.90 26.56 -8.33
CA ASN A 43 2.13 27.30 -8.07
C ASN A 43 3.40 26.47 -8.27
N GLY A 44 3.28 25.16 -8.43
CA GLY A 44 4.39 24.23 -8.49
C GLY A 44 4.88 23.77 -7.10
N PRO A 45 6.04 23.09 -7.05
CA PRO A 45 6.55 22.44 -5.85
C PRO A 45 6.80 23.40 -4.69
N VAL A 46 6.58 22.94 -3.45
CA VAL A 46 6.87 23.72 -2.23
C VAL A 46 8.02 23.07 -1.46
N ASP A 47 9.09 23.83 -1.23
CA ASP A 47 10.26 23.40 -0.45
C ASP A 47 10.18 23.96 0.98
N THR A 48 10.21 23.09 1.99
CA THR A 48 10.22 23.49 3.42
C THR A 48 11.63 23.47 4.03
N GLY A 49 12.67 23.31 3.22
CA GLY A 49 14.07 23.13 3.63
C GLY A 49 14.42 21.68 3.96
N ASP A 50 13.51 20.97 4.65
CA ASP A 50 13.68 19.55 4.98
C ASP A 50 13.05 18.61 3.95
N VAL A 51 11.96 19.03 3.29
CA VAL A 51 11.15 18.20 2.40
C VAL A 51 10.60 19.06 1.25
N ILE A 52 10.63 18.50 0.04
CA ILE A 52 9.93 19.07 -1.12
C ILE A 52 8.57 18.37 -1.27
N TRP A 53 7.51 19.17 -1.30
CA TRP A 53 6.15 18.72 -1.57
C TRP A 53 5.83 18.91 -3.04
N ASP A 54 5.85 17.79 -3.77
CA ASP A 54 5.60 17.73 -5.20
C ASP A 54 4.93 16.41 -5.59
N TYR A 55 4.49 16.32 -6.85
CA TYR A 55 4.07 15.10 -7.49
C TYR A 55 5.24 14.15 -7.73
N THR A 56 5.22 13.03 -7.03
CA THR A 56 6.07 11.90 -7.42
C THR A 56 5.43 11.20 -8.62
N VAL A 57 6.05 11.33 -9.79
CA VAL A 57 5.64 10.58 -10.98
C VAL A 57 6.24 9.17 -10.90
N SER A 58 5.40 8.17 -10.63
CA SER A 58 5.79 6.77 -10.73
C SER A 58 5.25 6.17 -12.03
N ALA A 59 6.13 5.67 -12.91
CA ALA A 59 5.72 4.88 -14.06
C ALA A 59 5.40 3.45 -13.59
N SER A 60 4.16 3.00 -13.81
CA SER A 60 3.79 1.59 -13.71
C SER A 60 3.55 1.03 -15.10
N TRP A 61 3.97 -0.21 -15.31
CA TRP A 61 3.79 -0.92 -16.58
C TRP A 61 2.72 -1.98 -16.37
N GLN A 62 1.70 -1.96 -17.21
CA GLN A 62 0.64 -2.96 -17.23
C GLN A 62 0.69 -3.70 -18.56
N PHE A 63 0.62 -5.02 -18.50
CA PHE A 63 0.64 -5.90 -19.66
C PHE A 63 -0.73 -6.57 -19.79
N ASP A 64 -1.20 -6.71 -21.03
CA ASP A 64 -2.35 -7.54 -21.34
C ASP A 64 -1.95 -9.03 -21.44
N GLU A 65 -2.90 -9.90 -21.76
CA GLU A 65 -2.65 -11.35 -21.84
C GLU A 65 -1.53 -11.70 -22.84
N LYS A 66 -1.49 -11.00 -23.98
CA LYS A 66 -0.46 -11.21 -25.01
C LYS A 66 0.89 -10.72 -24.52
N GLY A 67 0.95 -9.53 -23.90
CA GLY A 67 2.15 -8.94 -23.35
C GLY A 67 2.76 -9.76 -22.23
N ILE A 68 1.96 -10.30 -21.30
CA ILE A 68 2.47 -11.19 -20.23
C ILE A 68 3.11 -12.45 -20.83
N LYS A 69 2.49 -13.03 -21.86
CA LYS A 69 3.03 -14.21 -22.55
C LYS A 69 4.36 -13.89 -23.23
N GLU A 70 4.44 -12.77 -23.93
CA GLU A 70 5.67 -12.34 -24.62
C GLU A 70 6.80 -12.05 -23.62
N VAL A 71 6.49 -11.35 -22.51
CA VAL A 71 7.46 -11.12 -21.43
C VAL A 71 7.97 -12.44 -20.85
N ALA A 72 7.09 -13.41 -20.59
CA ALA A 72 7.49 -14.71 -20.07
C ALA A 72 8.37 -15.48 -21.07
N GLN A 73 8.08 -15.39 -22.38
CA GLN A 73 8.90 -16.00 -23.43
C GLN A 73 10.30 -15.37 -23.48
N ASN A 74 10.38 -14.05 -23.43
CA ASN A 74 11.67 -13.33 -23.43
C ASN A 74 12.49 -13.64 -22.17
N MET A 75 11.87 -13.75 -20.99
CA MET A 75 12.55 -14.19 -19.77
C MET A 75 13.22 -15.57 -19.96
N VAL A 76 12.52 -16.52 -20.58
CA VAL A 76 13.08 -17.86 -20.86
C VAL A 76 14.26 -17.77 -21.82
N LEU A 77 14.16 -16.94 -22.87
CA LEU A 77 15.25 -16.72 -23.82
C LEU A 77 16.49 -16.11 -23.14
N GLU A 78 16.30 -15.29 -22.11
CA GLU A 78 17.36 -14.71 -21.28
C GLU A 78 17.87 -15.66 -20.17
N GLY A 79 17.35 -16.89 -20.10
CA GLY A 79 17.75 -17.88 -19.08
C GLY A 79 17.11 -17.66 -17.71
N VAL A 80 16.11 -16.78 -17.61
CA VAL A 80 15.35 -16.50 -16.38
C VAL A 80 14.10 -17.35 -16.33
N ASN A 81 13.84 -18.01 -15.19
CA ASN A 81 12.58 -18.76 -15.00
C ASN A 81 11.42 -17.79 -14.69
N PRO A 82 10.45 -17.59 -15.61
CA PRO A 82 9.36 -16.63 -15.42
C PRO A 82 8.46 -16.99 -14.24
N TRP A 83 8.33 -18.27 -13.89
CA TRP A 83 7.46 -18.73 -12.80
C TRP A 83 7.97 -18.36 -11.41
N LYS A 84 9.23 -17.94 -11.28
CA LYS A 84 9.76 -17.35 -10.04
C LYS A 84 9.39 -15.87 -9.87
N MET A 85 9.05 -15.20 -10.98
CA MET A 85 8.75 -13.76 -11.02
C MET A 85 7.24 -13.52 -11.11
N LEU A 86 6.54 -14.35 -11.88
CA LEU A 86 5.10 -14.33 -12.01
C LEU A 86 4.47 -14.95 -10.77
N ASN A 87 3.43 -14.31 -10.28
CA ASN A 87 2.62 -14.83 -9.19
C ASN A 87 1.15 -14.73 -9.54
N ILE A 88 0.37 -15.72 -9.12
CA ILE A 88 -1.09 -15.71 -9.24
C ILE A 88 -1.66 -15.40 -7.86
N THR A 89 -2.44 -14.34 -7.78
CA THR A 89 -3.05 -13.93 -6.51
C THR A 89 -4.27 -14.79 -6.19
N ALA A 90 -4.53 -15.03 -4.90
CA ALA A 90 -5.75 -15.71 -4.46
C ALA A 90 -7.03 -15.02 -4.97
N SER A 91 -7.01 -13.68 -5.13
CA SER A 91 -8.13 -12.95 -5.71
C SER A 91 -8.41 -13.31 -7.16
N ASN A 92 -7.38 -13.62 -7.97
CA ASN A 92 -7.58 -14.06 -9.35
C ASN A 92 -8.11 -15.50 -9.41
N LEU A 93 -7.65 -16.38 -8.52
CA LEU A 93 -8.16 -17.75 -8.41
C LEU A 93 -9.63 -17.77 -7.96
N LYS A 94 -10.03 -16.88 -7.05
CA LYS A 94 -11.45 -16.76 -6.64
C LYS A 94 -12.37 -16.36 -7.79
N LYS A 95 -11.89 -15.56 -8.76
CA LYS A 95 -12.70 -15.17 -9.94
C LYS A 95 -13.05 -16.35 -10.84
N ILE A 96 -12.23 -17.40 -10.86
CA ILE A 96 -12.49 -18.64 -11.60
C ILE A 96 -13.20 -19.71 -10.74
N GLY A 97 -13.72 -19.32 -9.57
CA GLY A 97 -14.51 -20.19 -8.69
C GLY A 97 -13.70 -21.04 -7.73
N TRP A 98 -12.39 -20.82 -7.59
CA TRP A 98 -11.57 -21.58 -6.64
C TRP A 98 -11.65 -20.95 -5.25
N ASP A 99 -12.13 -21.71 -4.27
CA ASP A 99 -12.25 -21.27 -2.89
C ASP A 99 -10.94 -21.45 -2.09
N ASP A 100 -10.95 -20.97 -0.85
CA ASP A 100 -9.77 -21.05 0.03
C ASP A 100 -9.39 -22.49 0.37
N ALA A 101 -10.33 -23.44 0.34
CA ALA A 101 -10.06 -24.86 0.59
C ALA A 101 -9.28 -25.51 -0.56
N VAL A 102 -9.58 -25.14 -1.81
CA VAL A 102 -8.84 -25.57 -2.99
C VAL A 102 -7.46 -24.92 -3.05
N ILE A 103 -7.38 -23.61 -2.82
CA ILE A 103 -6.11 -22.86 -2.89
C ILE A 103 -5.10 -23.36 -1.84
N THR A 104 -5.55 -23.66 -0.63
CA THR A 104 -4.67 -24.13 0.47
C THR A 104 -4.05 -25.50 0.19
N LYS A 105 -4.60 -26.31 -0.73
CA LYS A 105 -3.98 -27.57 -1.15
C LYS A 105 -2.79 -27.40 -2.08
N MET A 106 -2.67 -26.24 -2.75
CA MET A 106 -1.68 -25.98 -3.80
C MET A 106 -0.69 -24.88 -3.44
N GLY A 107 -0.88 -24.19 -2.31
CA GLY A 107 -0.01 -23.10 -1.88
C GLY A 107 0.03 -22.94 -0.37
N GLU A 108 0.98 -22.14 0.09
CA GLU A 108 1.15 -21.85 1.51
C GLU A 108 0.38 -20.58 1.91
N LYS A 109 -0.42 -20.69 2.97
CA LYS A 109 -1.13 -19.53 3.51
C LYS A 109 -0.15 -18.61 4.23
N LYS A 110 0.15 -17.45 3.64
CA LYS A 110 0.93 -16.38 4.29
C LYS A 110 0.00 -15.35 4.91
N GLU A 111 0.00 -15.23 6.24
CA GLU A 111 -0.75 -14.20 6.95
C GLU A 111 0.13 -12.98 7.24
N THR A 112 -0.34 -11.80 6.84
CA THR A 112 0.30 -10.52 7.20
C THR A 112 -0.64 -9.75 8.10
N ARG A 113 -0.19 -9.41 9.32
CA ARG A 113 -0.95 -8.60 10.27
C ARG A 113 -0.59 -7.14 10.06
N ARG A 114 -1.56 -6.33 9.63
CA ARG A 114 -1.43 -4.87 9.56
C ARG A 114 -2.21 -4.24 10.70
N PHE A 115 -1.55 -3.40 11.49
CA PHE A 115 -2.22 -2.52 12.43
C PHE A 115 -2.77 -1.30 11.67
N ALA A 116 -4.09 -1.12 11.66
CA ALA A 116 -4.76 0.01 11.03
C ALA A 116 -6.15 0.19 11.67
N SER A 117 -6.66 1.41 11.67
CA SER A 117 -8.06 1.68 12.01
C SER A 117 -8.98 1.11 10.92
N ARG A 118 -10.16 0.62 11.32
CA ARG A 118 -11.22 0.17 10.41
C ARG A 118 -12.56 0.66 10.94
N LYS A 119 -13.49 1.01 10.03
CA LYS A 119 -14.86 1.30 10.43
C LYS A 119 -15.49 0.05 11.04
N LYS A 120 -16.26 0.25 12.10
CA LYS A 120 -17.04 -0.81 12.76
C LYS A 120 -18.15 -1.30 11.86
#